data_AF-A0A842PFI7-F1
#
_entry.id   AF-A0A842PFI7-F1
#
_cell.length_a   1.000
_cell.length_b   1.000
_cell.length_c   1.000
_cell.angle_alpha   90.00
_cell.angle_beta   90.00
_cell.angle_gamma   90.00
#
_symmetry.space_group_name_H-M   'P 1'
#
loop_
_entity.id
_entity.type
_entity.pdbx_description
1 polymer ?
#
loop_
_entity_poly.entity_id
_entity_poly.type
_entity_poly.pdbx_seq_one_letter_code
_entity_poly.pdbx_strand_id
1 'polypeptide(L)'
;MTTSIRRWVETDTGHRVPNHKSKCKHMHGHRYRWEAEVEGDVVKEQGVSEEGMLIDFSDVSKILNEKIHDVVDHAFIVYENDEEALAALTIMGDGQ
;
A
#
# COMPACT_ATOMS: atom_id res chain seq x y z
N MET A 1 15.45 -25.56 -0.65
CA MET A 1 15.30 -24.34 -1.49
C MET A 1 14.07 -23.65 -0.96
N THR A 2 14.19 -22.38 -0.58
CA THR A 2 13.03 -21.58 -0.17
C THR A 2 12.36 -21.05 -1.44
N THR A 3 11.05 -21.22 -1.54
CA THR A 3 10.26 -20.63 -2.63
C THR A 3 9.90 -19.21 -2.23
N SER A 4 9.92 -18.26 -3.17
CA SER A 4 9.42 -16.90 -2.95
C SER A 4 8.43 -16.49 -4.04
N ILE A 5 7.44 -15.70 -3.65
CA ILE A 5 6.48 -15.07 -4.56
C ILE A 5 6.34 -13.59 -4.25
N ARG A 6 5.98 -12.79 -5.25
CA ARG A 6 5.72 -11.36 -5.10
C ARG A 6 4.42 -10.97 -5.77
N ARG A 7 3.65 -10.14 -5.08
CA ARG A 7 2.44 -9.50 -5.61
C ARG A 7 2.45 -8.03 -5.22
N TRP A 8 1.83 -7.20 -6.03
CA TRP A 8 1.76 -5.78 -5.76
C TRP A 8 0.43 -5.19 -6.21
N VAL A 9 0.10 -4.05 -5.61
CA VAL A 9 -0.95 -3.12 -6.02
C VAL A 9 -0.33 -1.75 -6.23
N GLU A 10 -0.97 -0.90 -7.02
CA GLU A 10 -0.51 0.46 -7.30
C GLU A 10 -1.59 1.45 -6.91
N THR A 11 -1.19 2.60 -6.36
CA THR A 11 -2.12 3.64 -5.91
C THR A 11 -1.67 5.00 -6.41
N ASP A 12 -2.61 5.84 -6.83
CA ASP A 12 -2.33 7.24 -7.15
C ASP A 12 -2.57 8.08 -5.89
N THR A 13 -1.49 8.45 -5.20
CA THR A 13 -1.55 8.98 -3.83
C THR A 13 -0.81 10.32 -3.71
N GLY A 14 -1.46 11.30 -3.09
CA GLY A 14 -0.86 12.59 -2.74
C GLY A 14 -0.10 12.54 -1.41
N HIS A 15 0.95 13.35 -1.27
CA HIS A 15 1.67 13.54 0.00
C HIS A 15 2.52 14.82 -0.02
N ARG A 16 3.14 15.14 1.12
CA ARG A 16 4.28 16.06 1.22
C ARG A 16 5.24 15.61 2.30
N VAL A 17 6.50 16.07 2.22
CA VAL A 17 7.54 15.81 3.22
C VAL A 17 7.96 17.14 3.85
N PRO A 18 7.29 17.61 4.93
CA PRO A 18 7.29 19.02 5.35
C PRO A 18 8.69 19.61 5.58
N ASN A 19 9.60 18.83 6.16
CA ASN A 19 10.95 19.28 6.51
C ASN A 19 12.01 19.01 5.42
N HIS A 20 11.59 18.60 4.22
CA HIS A 20 12.53 18.23 3.16
C HIS A 20 13.14 19.48 2.50
N LYS A 21 14.45 19.44 2.21
CA LYS A 21 15.19 20.55 1.59
C LYS A 21 14.81 20.85 0.13
N SER A 22 14.13 19.92 -0.54
CA SER A 22 13.80 20.00 -1.98
C SER A 22 12.34 20.43 -2.21
N LYS A 23 11.88 20.32 -3.46
CA LYS A 23 10.47 20.53 -3.84
C LYS A 23 9.49 19.55 -3.19
N CYS A 24 9.95 18.43 -2.63
CA CYS A 24 9.09 17.43 -1.97
C CYS A 24 8.39 17.96 -0.70
N LYS A 25 8.79 19.13 -0.17
CA LYS A 25 8.09 19.79 0.94
C LYS A 25 6.73 20.37 0.59
N HIS A 26 6.45 20.56 -0.71
CA HIS A 26 5.14 21.02 -1.19
C HIS A 26 4.21 19.82 -1.42
N MET A 27 2.90 20.07 -1.43
CA MET A 27 1.90 19.06 -1.82
C MET A 27 2.15 18.60 -3.26
N HIS A 28 2.26 17.29 -3.45
CA HIS A 28 2.45 16.63 -4.74
C HIS A 28 1.91 15.19 -4.63
N GLY A 29 2.15 14.35 -5.63
CA GLY A 29 1.74 12.94 -5.57
C GLY A 29 2.59 12.05 -6.45
N HIS A 30 2.40 10.75 -6.31
CA HIS A 30 3.06 9.70 -7.07
C HIS A 30 2.11 8.54 -7.33
N ARG A 31 2.45 7.72 -8.31
CA ARG A 31 1.95 6.36 -8.41
C ARG A 31 2.84 5.46 -7.57
N TYR A 32 2.36 5.06 -6.40
CA TYR A 32 3.08 4.13 -5.53
C TYR A 32 2.89 2.70 -6.01
N ARG A 33 3.88 1.86 -5.76
CA ARG A 33 3.77 0.41 -5.86
C ARG A 33 3.99 -0.20 -4.48
N TRP A 34 3.00 -0.93 -3.99
CA TRP A 34 3.04 -1.62 -2.71
C TRP A 34 3.25 -3.10 -2.99
N GLU A 35 4.46 -3.60 -2.72
CA GLU A 35 4.85 -4.99 -2.99
C GLU A 35 4.87 -5.81 -1.70
N ALA A 36 4.20 -6.97 -1.73
CA ALA A 36 4.31 -8.01 -0.72
C ALA A 36 5.15 -9.16 -1.29
N GLU A 37 6.23 -9.49 -0.59
CA GLU A 37 7.06 -10.66 -0.82
C GLU A 37 6.77 -11.70 0.25
N VAL A 38 6.48 -12.93 -0.18
CA VAL A 38 6.20 -14.06 0.71
C VAL A 38 7.21 -15.15 0.40
N GLU A 39 7.93 -15.60 1.44
CA GLU A 39 8.93 -16.66 1.34
C GLU A 39 8.57 -17.81 2.27
N GLY A 40 8.78 -19.05 1.83
CA GLY A 40 8.55 -20.22 2.68
C GLY A 40 8.67 -21.56 1.96
N ASP A 41 8.17 -22.57 2.65
CA ASP A 41 7.95 -23.90 2.10
C ASP A 41 6.55 -24.00 1.50
N VAL A 42 6.44 -24.69 0.38
CA VAL A 42 5.14 -24.98 -0.24
C VAL A 42 4.36 -25.99 0.58
N VAL A 43 3.03 -25.92 0.52
CA VAL A 43 2.13 -26.93 1.09
C VAL A 43 2.37 -28.27 0.41
N LYS A 44 2.63 -29.33 1.20
CA LYS A 44 2.94 -30.68 0.72
C LYS A 44 1.81 -31.69 0.89
N GLU A 45 0.69 -31.27 1.48
CA GLU A 45 -0.47 -32.12 1.67
C GLU A 45 -1.12 -32.42 0.32
N GLN A 46 -1.34 -33.70 0.01
CA GLN A 46 -1.86 -34.11 -1.29
C GLN A 46 -3.38 -33.97 -1.38
N GLY A 47 -3.87 -33.43 -2.49
CA GLY A 47 -5.30 -33.34 -2.79
C GLY A 47 -6.01 -32.13 -2.18
N VAL A 48 -5.28 -31.20 -1.53
CA VAL A 48 -5.82 -29.90 -1.10
C VAL A 48 -5.63 -28.86 -2.21
N SER A 49 -6.48 -27.83 -2.22
CA SER A 49 -6.39 -26.72 -3.19
C SER A 49 -5.00 -26.08 -3.20
N GLU A 50 -4.39 -25.95 -2.01
CA GLU A 50 -3.13 -25.24 -1.81
C GLU A 50 -1.87 -26.07 -2.11
N GLU A 51 -2.01 -27.34 -2.50
CA GLU A 51 -0.88 -28.23 -2.76
C GLU A 51 0.10 -27.60 -3.76
N GLY A 52 1.37 -27.48 -3.34
CA GLY A 52 2.42 -26.86 -4.15
C GLY A 52 2.50 -25.34 -4.12
N MET A 53 1.64 -24.66 -3.35
CA MET A 53 1.63 -23.20 -3.19
C MET A 53 2.21 -22.76 -1.85
N LEU A 54 2.68 -21.51 -1.77
CA LEU A 54 2.94 -20.83 -0.48
C LEU A 54 1.64 -20.30 0.11
N ILE A 55 0.88 -19.61 -0.74
CA ILE A 55 -0.42 -19.00 -0.50
C ILE A 55 -1.03 -18.68 -1.86
N ASP A 56 -2.34 -18.75 -1.99
CA ASP A 56 -3.03 -18.33 -3.21
C ASP A 56 -2.81 -16.83 -3.50
N PHE A 57 -2.59 -16.49 -4.78
CA PHE A 57 -2.37 -15.10 -5.18
C PHE A 57 -3.58 -14.19 -4.94
N SER A 58 -4.80 -14.73 -4.96
CA SER A 58 -6.02 -13.99 -4.69
C SER A 58 -6.11 -13.56 -3.23
N ASP A 59 -5.63 -14.38 -2.29
CA ASP A 59 -5.57 -14.02 -0.88
C ASP A 59 -4.57 -12.89 -0.63
N VAL A 60 -3.38 -12.97 -1.23
CA VAL A 60 -2.39 -11.87 -1.15
C VAL A 60 -2.95 -10.59 -1.76
N SER A 61 -3.62 -10.70 -2.91
CA SER A 61 -4.22 -9.55 -3.59
C SER A 61 -5.36 -8.94 -2.76
N LYS A 62 -6.18 -9.76 -2.10
CA LYS A 62 -7.24 -9.31 -1.21
C LYS A 62 -6.67 -8.51 -0.03
N ILE A 63 -5.62 -9.02 0.62
CA ILE A 63 -4.95 -8.31 1.72
C ILE A 63 -4.38 -6.97 1.24
N LEU A 64 -3.64 -6.97 0.13
CA LEU A 64 -3.07 -5.75 -0.42
C LEU A 64 -4.16 -4.72 -0.80
N ASN A 65 -5.29 -5.18 -1.33
CA ASN A 65 -6.40 -4.29 -1.68
C ASN A 65 -7.05 -3.70 -0.41
N GLU A 66 -7.55 -4.56 0.49
CA GLU A 66 -8.33 -4.13 1.65
C GLU A 66 -7.52 -3.29 2.65
N LYS A 67 -6.22 -3.55 2.78
CA LYS A 67 -5.37 -2.92 3.79
C LYS A 67 -4.56 -1.75 3.29
N ILE A 68 -4.29 -1.69 1.98
CA ILE A 68 -3.42 -0.68 1.39
C ILE A 68 -4.17 0.08 0.31
N HIS A 69 -4.52 -0.58 -0.80
CA HIS A 69 -5.12 0.09 -1.96
C HIS A 69 -6.37 0.91 -1.56
N ASP A 70 -7.36 0.27 -0.95
CA ASP A 70 -8.65 0.90 -0.64
C ASP A 70 -8.55 1.96 0.47
N VAL A 71 -7.40 2.05 1.14
CA VAL A 71 -7.11 3.04 2.18
C VAL A 71 -6.40 4.25 1.62
N VAL A 72 -5.49 4.08 0.64
CA VAL A 72 -4.57 5.14 0.20
C VAL A 72 -4.67 5.50 -1.28
N ASP A 73 -5.43 4.75 -2.07
CA ASP A 73 -5.71 5.12 -3.46
C ASP A 73 -6.60 6.34 -3.52
N HIS A 74 -6.24 7.30 -4.39
CA HIS A 74 -6.86 8.62 -4.48
C HIS A 74 -6.91 9.41 -3.15
N ALA A 75 -6.10 9.02 -2.17
CA ALA A 75 -6.00 9.70 -0.89
C ALA A 75 -4.81 10.67 -0.85
N PHE A 76 -4.78 11.53 0.18
CA PHE A 76 -3.61 12.34 0.51
C PHE A 76 -3.04 11.90 1.87
N ILE A 77 -1.86 11.29 1.88
CA ILE A 77 -1.19 10.86 3.11
C ILE A 77 -0.47 12.05 3.74
N VAL A 78 -0.78 12.31 5.01
CA VAL A 78 -0.25 13.44 5.77
C VAL A 78 0.47 12.92 7.00
N TYR A 79 1.62 13.52 7.32
CA TYR A 79 2.27 13.29 8.60
C TYR A 79 1.41 13.89 9.72
N GLU A 80 1.12 13.12 10.76
CA GLU A 80 0.24 13.51 11.86
C GLU A 80 0.61 14.81 12.59
N ASN A 81 1.88 15.25 12.52
CA ASN A 81 2.31 16.53 13.09
C ASN A 81 2.58 17.63 12.04
N ASP A 82 2.16 17.45 10.78
CA ASP A 82 2.13 18.52 9.78
C ASP A 82 0.85 19.35 9.96
N GLU A 83 0.85 20.20 11.00
CA GLU A 83 -0.31 21.01 11.39
C GLU A 83 -0.81 21.92 10.24
N GLU A 84 0.10 22.42 9.41
CA GLU A 84 -0.26 23.25 8.25
C GLU A 84 -1.05 22.46 7.21
N ALA A 85 -0.59 21.25 6.87
CA ALA A 85 -1.27 20.41 5.89
C ALA A 85 -2.61 19.91 6.42
N LEU A 86 -2.64 19.49 7.69
CA LEU A 86 -3.87 19.06 8.35
C LEU A 86 -4.91 20.19 8.34
N ALA A 87 -4.53 21.40 8.77
CA ALA A 87 -5.42 22.56 8.76
C ALA A 87 -5.94 22.87 7.35
N ALA A 88 -5.08 22.81 6.32
CA ALA A 88 -5.48 23.05 4.94
C ALA A 88 -6.48 22.00 4.43
N LEU A 89 -6.25 20.72 4.72
CA LEU A 89 -7.09 19.63 4.25
C LEU A 89 -8.43 19.56 5.01
N THR A 90 -8.44 19.89 6.32
CA THR A 90 -9.68 19.95 7.11
C THR A 90 -10.70 20.95 6.52
N ILE A 91 -10.25 22.00 5.84
CA ILE A 91 -11.14 22.97 5.17
C ILE A 91 -11.97 22.31 4.06
N MET A 92 -11.42 21.29 3.39
CA MET A 92 -12.14 20.59 2.32
C MET A 92 -13.25 19.67 2.85
N GLY A 93 -13.25 19.37 4.15
CA GLY A 93 -14.14 18.38 4.76
C GLY A 93 -13.87 16.95 4.26
N ASP A 94 -14.81 16.05 4.53
CA ASP A 94 -14.66 14.62 4.21
C ASP A 94 -14.85 14.29 2.72
N GLY A 95 -15.04 15.29 1.85
CA GLY A 95 -15.23 15.09 0.41
C GLY A 95 -16.32 14.07 0.09
N GLN A 96 -17.60 14.45 0.23
CA GLN A 96 -18.69 13.70 -0.40
C GLN A 96 -18.78 13.99 -1.90
#